data_AF-A0AA86TN90-F1
#
_entry.id   AF-A0AA86TN90-F1
#
_cell.length_a   1.000
_cell.length_b   1.000
_cell.length_c   1.000
_cell.angle_alpha   90.00
_cell.angle_beta   90.00
_cell.angle_gamma   90.00
#
_symmetry.space_group_name_H-M   'P 1'
#
loop_
_entity.id
_entity.type
_entity.pdbx_description
1 polymer ?
#
loop_
_entity_poly.entity_id
_entity_poly.type
_entity_poly.pdbx_seq_one_letter_code
_entity_poly.pdbx_strand_id
1 'polypeptide(L)'
;MKNLSPIEEQLASQITKRLSVFEAEIERQIYVDIPQRAMQFDALLKTCPLLQPAFSKQLEQKFKELLQPSQDLTVPIQLLSTPDQAIFEVEEFIRTHATDLAGLLENVKRWFYVAVPGGQELDKMQEEMDQVVGGMEEGISKVLENLLYYHATRGKLVVKLQKRKLYDIAKTLVQFDLSQIQNFKNSFLDLYNSLIVAYDATVKNYENVKQKVETKTETTVF
;
A
#
# COMPACT_ATOMS: atom_id res chain seq x y z
N MET A 1 -10.00 39.60 24.62
CA MET A 1 -8.93 38.58 24.52
C MET A 1 -8.61 38.10 25.92
N LYS A 2 -8.67 36.78 26.19
CA LYS A 2 -8.16 36.23 27.46
C LYS A 2 -6.63 36.31 27.40
N ASN A 3 -6.00 36.99 28.35
CA ASN A 3 -4.55 36.92 28.51
C ASN A 3 -4.19 35.49 28.90
N LEU A 4 -3.40 34.85 28.07
CA LEU A 4 -2.85 33.52 28.35
C LEU A 4 -1.87 33.64 29.52
N SER A 5 -1.81 32.61 30.35
CA SER A 5 -0.76 32.48 31.35
C SER A 5 0.60 32.26 30.67
N PRO A 6 1.72 32.57 31.36
CA PRO A 6 3.06 32.37 30.79
C PRO A 6 3.33 30.94 30.31
N ILE A 7 2.71 29.94 30.97
CA ILE A 7 2.80 28.52 30.59
C ILE A 7 2.03 28.26 29.30
N GLU A 8 0.83 28.85 29.16
CA GLU A 8 0.02 28.73 27.95
C GLU A 8 0.67 29.41 26.74
N GLU A 9 1.33 30.57 26.94
CA GLU A 9 2.11 31.24 25.89
C GLU A 9 3.31 30.39 25.44
N GLN A 10 4.04 29.79 26.40
CA GLN A 10 5.16 28.91 26.10
C GLN A 10 4.70 27.65 25.34
N LEU A 11 3.56 27.06 25.74
CA LEU A 11 2.99 25.89 25.08
C LEU A 11 2.50 26.23 23.67
N ALA A 12 1.82 27.36 23.48
CA ALA A 12 1.37 27.83 22.17
C ALA A 12 2.54 28.07 21.21
N SER A 13 3.64 28.66 21.70
CA SER A 13 4.88 28.84 20.93
C SER A 13 5.48 27.50 20.51
N GLN A 14 5.54 26.51 21.41
CA GLN A 14 6.05 25.18 21.09
C GLN A 14 5.17 24.45 20.06
N ILE A 15 3.84 24.53 20.20
CA ILE A 15 2.90 23.96 19.25
C ILE A 15 3.12 24.58 17.87
N THR A 16 3.14 25.90 17.78
CA THR A 16 3.34 26.63 16.51
C THR A 16 4.65 26.21 15.82
N LYS A 17 5.74 26.11 16.58
CA LYS A 17 7.03 25.66 16.04
C LYS A 17 7.01 24.21 15.55
N ARG A 18 6.29 23.32 16.23
CA ARG A 18 6.14 21.92 15.79
C ARG A 18 5.28 21.82 14.54
N LEU A 19 4.23 22.64 14.45
CA LEU A 19 3.36 22.70 13.28
C LEU A 19 4.11 23.17 12.03
N SER A 20 4.95 24.20 12.14
CA SER A 20 5.71 24.67 10.98
C SER A 20 6.75 23.66 10.48
N VAL A 21 7.42 22.95 11.39
CA VAL A 21 8.33 21.85 11.02
C VAL A 21 7.56 20.72 10.37
N PHE A 22 6.38 20.37 10.90
CA PHE A 22 5.54 19.32 10.35
C PHE A 22 5.00 19.68 8.98
N GLU A 23 4.56 20.93 8.78
CA GLU A 23 4.10 21.43 7.49
C GLU A 23 5.19 21.39 6.42
N ALA A 24 6.43 21.81 6.74
CA ALA A 24 7.55 21.73 5.81
C ALA A 24 7.88 20.28 5.42
N GLU A 25 7.79 19.34 6.37
CA GLU A 25 7.99 17.91 6.09
C GLU A 25 6.88 17.35 5.19
N ILE A 26 5.63 17.80 5.37
CA ILE A 26 4.49 17.34 4.58
C ILE A 26 4.53 17.93 3.17
N GLU A 27 4.90 19.19 3.04
CA GLU A 27 5.17 19.82 1.74
C GLU A 27 6.23 19.04 0.97
N ARG A 28 7.33 18.65 1.64
CA ARG A 28 8.36 17.78 1.07
C ARG A 28 7.80 16.41 0.67
N GLN A 29 7.00 15.78 1.52
CA GLN A 29 6.41 14.48 1.21
C GLN A 29 5.47 14.54 0.00
N ILE A 30 4.65 15.58 -0.09
CA ILE A 30 3.71 15.79 -1.19
C ILE A 30 4.47 16.06 -2.48
N TYR A 31 5.33 17.08 -2.53
CA TYR A 31 5.93 17.52 -3.78
C TYR A 31 7.19 16.74 -4.20
N VAL A 32 7.79 15.97 -3.31
CA VAL A 32 9.03 15.21 -3.59
C VAL A 32 8.82 13.71 -3.41
N ASP A 33 8.45 13.26 -2.21
CA ASP A 33 8.48 11.84 -1.88
C ASP A 33 7.40 11.02 -2.60
N ILE A 34 6.16 11.52 -2.65
CA ILE A 34 5.06 10.85 -3.37
C ILE A 34 5.38 10.72 -4.88
N PRO A 35 5.76 11.79 -5.59
CA PRO A 35 6.19 11.69 -6.99
C PRO A 35 7.36 10.75 -7.19
N GLN A 36 8.39 10.83 -6.34
CA GLN A 36 9.54 9.94 -6.41
C GLN A 36 9.11 8.48 -6.22
N ARG A 37 8.18 8.21 -5.31
CA ARG A 37 7.63 6.87 -5.09
C ARG A 37 6.82 6.37 -6.29
N ALA A 38 6.03 7.23 -6.90
CA ALA A 38 5.29 6.91 -8.13
C ALA A 38 6.25 6.57 -9.28
N MET A 39 7.32 7.36 -9.47
CA MET A 39 8.36 7.07 -10.46
C MET A 39 9.09 5.75 -10.17
N GLN A 40 9.37 5.45 -8.89
CA GLN A 40 9.95 4.18 -8.49
C GLN A 40 9.02 3.02 -8.84
N PHE A 41 7.71 3.14 -8.59
CA PHE A 41 6.74 2.10 -8.92
C PHE A 41 6.63 1.86 -10.43
N ASP A 42 6.57 2.92 -11.23
CA ASP A 42 6.60 2.83 -12.70
C ASP A 42 7.87 2.14 -13.20
N ALA A 43 9.03 2.49 -12.64
CA ALA A 43 10.31 1.85 -12.98
C ALA A 43 10.27 0.36 -12.60
N LEU A 44 9.81 0.01 -11.40
CA LEU A 44 9.71 -1.37 -10.93
C LEU A 44 8.76 -2.20 -11.78
N LEU A 45 7.61 -1.67 -12.19
CA LEU A 45 6.68 -2.35 -13.11
C LEU A 45 7.37 -2.76 -14.43
N LYS A 46 8.32 -1.94 -14.90
CA LYS A 46 9.05 -2.17 -16.15
C LYS A 46 10.30 -3.03 -16.00
N THR A 47 11.01 -2.94 -14.87
CA THR A 47 12.34 -3.54 -14.71
C THR A 47 12.40 -4.68 -13.70
N CYS A 48 11.50 -4.72 -12.72
CA CYS A 48 11.54 -5.74 -11.67
C CYS A 48 11.25 -7.13 -12.27
N PRO A 49 12.21 -8.08 -12.20
CA PRO A 49 12.05 -9.41 -12.79
C PRO A 49 10.84 -10.16 -12.24
N LEU A 50 10.55 -9.99 -10.95
CA LEU A 50 9.42 -10.62 -10.26
C LEU A 50 8.08 -10.23 -10.88
N LEU A 51 7.95 -9.00 -11.36
CA LEU A 51 6.71 -8.50 -11.97
C LEU A 51 6.58 -8.89 -13.46
N GLN A 52 7.66 -9.30 -14.11
CA GLN A 52 7.64 -9.56 -15.55
C GLN A 52 6.89 -10.86 -15.92
N PRO A 53 6.32 -10.95 -17.14
CA PRO A 53 5.68 -12.17 -17.62
C PRO A 53 6.62 -13.38 -17.68
N ALA A 54 7.91 -13.14 -17.91
CA ALA A 54 8.93 -14.19 -17.98
C ALA A 54 9.02 -15.00 -16.67
N PHE A 55 8.92 -14.33 -15.52
CA PHE A 55 8.91 -14.98 -14.21
C PHE A 55 7.74 -15.96 -14.06
N SER A 56 6.52 -15.52 -14.41
CA SER A 56 5.33 -16.39 -14.33
C SER A 56 5.46 -17.61 -15.24
N LYS A 57 6.02 -17.44 -16.45
CA LYS A 57 6.26 -18.54 -17.39
C LYS A 57 7.30 -19.54 -16.87
N GLN A 58 8.38 -19.07 -16.25
CA GLN A 58 9.40 -19.94 -15.66
C GLN A 58 8.81 -20.81 -14.55
N LEU A 59 8.00 -20.21 -13.68
CA LEU A 59 7.35 -20.96 -12.61
C LEU A 59 6.28 -21.94 -13.15
N GLU A 60 5.50 -21.53 -14.14
CA GLU A 60 4.55 -22.41 -14.80
C GLU A 60 5.25 -23.63 -15.42
N GLN A 61 6.40 -23.42 -16.07
CA GLN A 61 7.20 -24.49 -16.63
C GLN A 61 7.73 -25.43 -15.55
N LYS A 62 8.27 -24.89 -14.44
CA LYS A 62 8.71 -25.67 -13.28
C LYS A 62 7.59 -26.56 -12.73
N PHE A 63 6.38 -26.03 -12.63
CA PHE A 63 5.24 -26.82 -12.14
C PHE A 63 4.71 -27.84 -13.15
N LYS A 64 4.79 -27.56 -14.46
CA LYS A 64 4.48 -28.54 -15.51
C LYS A 64 5.45 -29.73 -15.47
N GLU A 65 6.73 -29.46 -15.26
CA GLU A 65 7.75 -30.51 -15.11
C GLU A 65 7.53 -31.34 -13.85
N LEU A 66 7.09 -30.71 -12.76
CA LEU A 66 6.77 -31.38 -11.50
C LEU A 66 5.54 -32.30 -11.58
N LEU A 67 4.54 -31.94 -12.39
CA LEU A 67 3.26 -32.66 -12.48
C LEU A 67 3.09 -33.30 -13.86
N GLN A 68 3.71 -34.47 -14.04
CA GLN A 68 3.52 -35.31 -15.23
C GLN A 68 2.36 -36.31 -15.01
N PRO A 69 1.46 -36.55 -16.00
CA PRO A 69 0.23 -37.36 -15.87
C PRO A 69 0.40 -38.87 -15.53
N SER A 70 1.61 -39.34 -15.24
CA SER A 70 1.92 -40.76 -15.03
C SER A 70 2.95 -41.00 -13.93
N GLN A 71 3.30 -39.96 -13.18
CA GLN A 71 4.35 -40.00 -12.17
C GLN A 71 3.79 -40.34 -10.79
N ASP A 72 4.56 -41.08 -9.99
CA ASP A 72 4.29 -41.23 -8.56
C ASP A 72 4.24 -39.84 -7.89
N LEU A 73 3.16 -39.59 -7.16
CA LEU A 73 2.89 -38.32 -6.49
C LEU A 73 3.67 -38.14 -5.19
N THR A 74 4.39 -39.15 -4.69
CA THR A 74 5.13 -39.07 -3.43
C THR A 74 6.10 -37.87 -3.41
N VAL A 75 6.92 -37.70 -4.45
CA VAL A 75 7.87 -36.58 -4.56
C VAL A 75 7.17 -35.24 -4.80
N PRO A 76 6.24 -35.11 -5.77
CA PRO A 76 5.47 -33.86 -5.93
C PRO A 76 4.76 -33.39 -4.67
N ILE A 77 4.13 -34.30 -3.90
CA ILE A 77 3.44 -33.94 -2.65
C ILE A 77 4.42 -33.37 -1.62
N GLN A 78 5.61 -33.95 -1.51
CA GLN A 78 6.62 -33.45 -0.58
C GLN A 78 7.10 -32.05 -0.98
N LEU A 79 7.36 -31.82 -2.27
CA LEU A 79 7.79 -30.53 -2.79
C LEU A 79 6.69 -29.45 -2.71
N LEU A 80 5.43 -29.82 -2.90
CA LEU A 80 4.29 -28.90 -2.81
C LEU A 80 3.84 -28.63 -1.36
N SER A 81 4.34 -29.38 -0.38
CA SER A 81 3.99 -29.19 1.03
C SER A 81 4.41 -27.82 1.55
N THR A 82 5.45 -27.22 0.97
CA THR A 82 5.86 -25.83 1.19
C THR A 82 5.56 -24.98 -0.05
N PRO A 83 5.31 -23.66 0.10
CA PRO A 83 5.25 -22.75 -1.03
C PRO A 83 6.59 -22.68 -1.77
N ASP A 84 6.53 -22.34 -3.06
CA ASP A 84 7.73 -22.03 -3.82
C ASP A 84 8.37 -20.74 -3.31
N GLN A 85 9.70 -20.71 -3.19
CA GLN A 85 10.44 -19.53 -2.74
C GLN A 85 10.09 -18.28 -3.57
N ALA A 86 9.87 -18.47 -4.87
CA ALA A 86 9.51 -17.40 -5.79
C ALA A 86 8.21 -16.68 -5.37
N ILE A 87 7.27 -17.39 -4.73
CA ILE A 87 6.01 -16.79 -4.25
C ILE A 87 6.28 -15.89 -3.05
N PHE A 88 7.13 -16.33 -2.12
CA PHE A 88 7.53 -15.53 -0.96
C PHE A 88 8.26 -14.26 -1.39
N GLU A 89 9.13 -14.33 -2.39
CA GLU A 89 9.86 -13.17 -2.91
C GLU A 89 8.90 -12.12 -3.47
N VAL A 90 7.88 -12.53 -4.23
CA VAL A 90 6.84 -11.62 -4.76
C VAL A 90 6.01 -11.04 -3.61
N GLU A 91 5.62 -11.86 -2.64
CA GLU A 91 4.84 -11.43 -1.48
C GLU A 91 5.60 -10.39 -0.63
N GLU A 92 6.85 -10.66 -0.29
CA GLU A 92 7.70 -9.77 0.50
C GLU A 92 7.97 -8.45 -0.23
N PHE A 93 8.22 -8.51 -1.53
CA PHE A 93 8.35 -7.34 -2.38
C PHE A 93 7.12 -6.44 -2.31
N ILE A 94 5.91 -7.01 -2.50
CA ILE A 94 4.67 -6.24 -2.47
C ILE A 94 4.37 -5.71 -1.08
N ARG A 95 4.53 -6.55 -0.05
CA ARG A 95 4.30 -6.19 1.35
C ARG A 95 5.13 -4.98 1.74
N THR A 96 6.44 -5.02 1.44
CA THR A 96 7.36 -3.93 1.74
C THR A 96 6.89 -2.63 1.09
N HIS A 97 6.59 -2.68 -0.21
CA HIS A 97 6.17 -1.48 -0.93
C HIS A 97 4.82 -0.92 -0.49
N ALA A 98 3.88 -1.79 -0.11
CA ALA A 98 2.57 -1.40 0.41
C ALA A 98 2.68 -0.79 1.81
N THR A 99 3.49 -1.35 2.70
CA THR A 99 3.71 -0.83 4.06
C THR A 99 4.42 0.52 4.04
N ASP A 100 5.45 0.68 3.23
CA ASP A 100 6.12 1.97 3.04
C ASP A 100 5.14 3.06 2.57
N LEU A 101 4.26 2.70 1.62
CA LEU A 101 3.26 3.63 1.09
C LEU A 101 2.23 4.00 2.15
N ALA A 102 1.81 3.06 3.00
CA ALA A 102 0.93 3.34 4.13
C ALA A 102 1.55 4.37 5.09
N GLY A 103 2.83 4.23 5.42
CA GLY A 103 3.53 5.18 6.29
C GLY A 103 3.60 6.60 5.73
N LEU A 104 3.80 6.73 4.41
CA LEU A 104 3.79 8.03 3.73
C LEU A 104 2.40 8.70 3.80
N LEU A 105 1.34 7.92 3.57
CA LEU A 105 -0.04 8.41 3.57
C LEU A 105 -0.53 8.78 4.97
N GLU A 106 -0.13 8.02 6.00
CA GLU A 106 -0.49 8.31 7.39
C GLU A 106 -0.02 9.70 7.83
N ASN A 107 1.18 10.09 7.40
CA ASN A 107 1.74 11.41 7.70
C ASN A 107 0.92 12.53 7.05
N VAL A 108 0.59 12.39 5.76
CA VAL A 108 -0.26 13.34 5.02
C VAL A 108 -1.62 13.49 5.69
N LYS A 109 -2.27 12.37 6.01
CA LYS A 109 -3.56 12.35 6.71
C LYS A 109 -3.49 13.07 8.05
N ARG A 110 -2.46 12.78 8.85
CA ARG A 110 -2.24 13.42 10.16
C ARG A 110 -2.09 14.93 10.04
N TRP A 111 -1.40 15.42 9.01
CA TRP A 111 -1.27 16.86 8.78
C TRP A 111 -2.60 17.53 8.49
N PHE A 112 -3.44 16.94 7.63
CA PHE A 112 -4.76 17.50 7.35
C PHE A 112 -5.61 17.68 8.61
N TYR A 113 -5.58 16.73 9.54
CA TYR A 113 -6.33 16.86 10.80
C TYR A 113 -5.79 17.93 11.74
N VAL A 114 -4.50 18.26 11.65
CA VAL A 114 -3.84 19.20 12.56
C VAL A 114 -3.81 20.62 11.98
N ALA A 115 -3.63 20.76 10.67
CA ALA A 115 -3.50 22.04 9.97
C ALA A 115 -4.84 22.77 9.79
N VAL A 116 -5.97 22.10 9.99
CA VAL A 116 -7.31 22.61 9.67
C VAL A 116 -8.06 23.02 10.95
N PRO A 117 -8.10 24.33 11.31
CA PRO A 117 -8.84 24.81 12.48
C PRO A 117 -10.34 24.96 12.16
N GLY A 118 -11.20 24.20 12.84
CA GLY A 118 -12.60 23.84 12.48
C GLY A 118 -13.57 24.86 11.86
N GLY A 119 -14.58 24.33 11.15
CA GLY A 119 -15.66 25.07 10.47
C GLY A 119 -16.28 24.30 9.27
N GLN A 120 -17.45 24.71 8.76
CA GLN A 120 -18.24 23.94 7.78
C GLN A 120 -17.57 23.71 6.41
N GLU A 121 -16.78 24.67 5.89
CA GLU A 121 -16.02 24.46 4.65
C GLU A 121 -14.82 23.53 4.82
N LEU A 122 -14.40 23.33 6.06
CA LEU A 122 -13.23 22.55 6.42
C LEU A 122 -13.59 21.08 6.64
N ASP A 123 -14.80 20.83 7.15
CA ASP A 123 -15.39 19.49 7.21
C ASP A 123 -15.43 18.86 5.80
N LYS A 124 -15.80 19.64 4.77
CA LYS A 124 -15.79 19.18 3.37
C LYS A 124 -14.39 18.82 2.86
N MET A 125 -13.38 19.61 3.21
CA MET A 125 -11.99 19.35 2.80
C MET A 125 -11.42 18.11 3.50
N GLN A 126 -11.77 17.91 4.77
CA GLN A 126 -11.41 16.71 5.52
C GLN A 126 -12.11 15.48 4.92
N GLU A 127 -13.40 15.58 4.60
CA GLU A 127 -14.13 14.50 3.91
C GLU A 127 -13.52 14.13 2.55
N GLU A 128 -13.15 15.13 1.74
CA GLU A 128 -12.48 14.90 0.44
C GLU A 128 -11.13 14.20 0.64
N MET A 129 -10.33 14.61 1.63
CA MET A 129 -9.07 13.93 1.91
C MET A 129 -9.21 12.55 2.52
N ASP A 130 -10.21 12.34 3.38
CA ASP A 130 -10.51 11.02 3.92
C ASP A 130 -10.98 10.08 2.80
N GLN A 131 -11.71 10.57 1.80
CA GLN A 131 -12.03 9.77 0.62
C GLN A 131 -10.79 9.39 -0.18
N VAL A 132 -9.89 10.35 -0.42
CA VAL A 132 -8.70 10.16 -1.27
C VAL A 132 -7.66 9.27 -0.57
N VAL A 133 -7.22 9.67 0.62
CA VAL A 133 -6.20 8.94 1.38
C VAL A 133 -6.79 7.66 1.97
N GLY A 134 -8.02 7.70 2.47
CA GLY A 134 -8.70 6.51 2.99
C GLY A 134 -8.96 5.46 1.90
N GLY A 135 -9.27 5.86 0.67
CA GLY A 135 -9.38 4.92 -0.46
C GLY A 135 -8.05 4.22 -0.78
N MET A 136 -6.92 4.93 -0.63
CA MET A 136 -5.59 4.36 -0.81
C MET A 136 -5.21 3.43 0.37
N GLU A 137 -5.53 3.80 1.60
CA GLU A 137 -5.37 2.96 2.80
C GLU A 137 -6.19 1.66 2.70
N GLU A 138 -7.43 1.74 2.20
CA GLU A 138 -8.27 0.57 1.93
C GLU A 138 -7.65 -0.33 0.85
N GLY A 139 -7.15 0.28 -0.24
CA GLY A 139 -6.42 -0.42 -1.29
C GLY A 139 -5.22 -1.20 -0.74
N ILE A 140 -4.39 -0.55 0.08
CA ILE A 140 -3.24 -1.18 0.75
C ILE A 140 -3.69 -2.32 1.67
N SER A 141 -4.72 -2.08 2.49
CA SER A 141 -5.26 -3.08 3.41
C SER A 141 -5.73 -4.32 2.65
N LYS A 142 -6.45 -4.14 1.55
CA LYS A 142 -6.89 -5.23 0.67
C LYS A 142 -5.73 -6.01 0.07
N VAL A 143 -4.66 -5.34 -0.34
CA VAL A 143 -3.44 -6.02 -0.81
C VAL A 143 -2.87 -6.90 0.30
N LEU A 144 -2.70 -6.37 1.51
CA LEU A 144 -2.15 -7.12 2.65
C LEU A 144 -3.04 -8.29 3.07
N GLU A 145 -4.37 -8.12 3.03
CA GLU A 145 -5.34 -9.18 3.26
C GLU A 145 -5.24 -10.29 2.21
N ASN A 146 -5.05 -9.94 0.93
CA ASN A 146 -4.85 -10.91 -0.14
C ASN A 146 -3.58 -11.76 0.08
N LEU A 147 -2.50 -11.16 0.61
CA LEU A 147 -1.28 -11.91 0.97
C LEU A 147 -1.57 -12.95 2.07
N LEU A 148 -2.40 -12.61 3.06
CA LEU A 148 -2.80 -13.54 4.13
C LEU A 148 -3.75 -14.62 3.62
N TYR A 149 -4.68 -14.26 2.73
CA TYR A 149 -5.64 -15.17 2.12
C TYR A 149 -4.94 -16.32 1.37
N TYR A 150 -3.83 -16.02 0.71
CA TYR A 150 -3.00 -17.01 0.04
C TYR A 150 -2.60 -18.15 0.98
N HIS A 151 -1.97 -17.83 2.11
CA HIS A 151 -1.49 -18.82 3.07
C HIS A 151 -2.62 -19.65 3.66
N ALA A 152 -3.74 -19.02 4.02
CA ALA A 152 -4.90 -19.70 4.58
C ALA A 152 -5.53 -20.70 3.60
N THR A 153 -5.66 -20.31 2.33
CA THR A 153 -6.28 -21.16 1.29
C THR A 153 -5.33 -22.25 0.83
N ARG A 154 -4.05 -21.92 0.60
CA ARG A 154 -3.04 -22.90 0.22
C ARG A 154 -2.86 -23.98 1.28
N GLY A 155 -2.81 -23.61 2.56
CA GLY A 155 -2.71 -24.57 3.67
C GLY A 155 -3.83 -25.62 3.64
N LYS A 156 -5.07 -25.20 3.35
CA LYS A 156 -6.21 -26.11 3.18
C LYS A 156 -6.02 -27.06 1.99
N LEU A 157 -5.45 -26.58 0.87
CA LEU A 157 -5.16 -27.40 -0.30
C LEU A 157 -4.05 -28.43 -0.03
N VAL A 158 -2.98 -28.03 0.68
CA VAL A 158 -1.89 -28.93 1.09
C VAL A 158 -2.42 -30.06 1.97
N VAL A 159 -3.25 -29.75 2.97
CA VAL A 159 -3.85 -30.77 3.85
C VAL A 159 -4.73 -31.74 3.05
N LYS A 160 -5.50 -31.25 2.08
CA LYS A 160 -6.30 -32.11 1.18
C LYS A 160 -5.40 -33.00 0.33
N LEU A 161 -4.32 -32.44 -0.22
CA LEU A 161 -3.35 -33.15 -1.05
C LEU A 161 -2.68 -34.28 -0.27
N GLN A 162 -2.18 -34.01 0.93
CA GLN A 162 -1.53 -35.02 1.78
C GLN A 162 -2.48 -36.16 2.18
N LYS A 163 -3.76 -35.86 2.45
CA LYS A 163 -4.77 -36.85 2.86
C LYS A 163 -5.27 -37.73 1.71
N ARG A 164 -5.44 -37.14 0.52
CA ARG A 164 -6.12 -37.80 -0.61
C ARG A 164 -5.15 -38.28 -1.69
N LYS A 165 -3.98 -37.65 -1.80
CA LYS A 165 -2.93 -37.96 -2.77
C LYS A 165 -3.44 -38.05 -4.21
N LEU A 166 -4.36 -37.16 -4.57
CA LEU A 166 -4.95 -37.11 -5.91
C LEU A 166 -4.22 -36.08 -6.77
N TYR A 167 -3.95 -36.46 -8.02
CA TYR A 167 -3.31 -35.61 -9.02
C TYR A 167 -4.07 -34.28 -9.22
N ASP A 168 -5.39 -34.32 -9.30
CA ASP A 168 -6.22 -33.12 -9.50
C ASP A 168 -6.07 -32.10 -8.37
N ILE A 169 -5.85 -32.57 -7.13
CA ILE A 169 -5.61 -31.66 -5.99
C ILE A 169 -4.22 -31.02 -6.13
N ALA A 170 -3.20 -31.78 -6.55
CA ALA A 170 -1.87 -31.24 -6.80
C ALA A 170 -1.90 -30.19 -7.92
N LYS A 171 -2.61 -30.48 -9.01
CA LYS A 171 -2.82 -29.56 -10.12
C LYS A 171 -3.58 -28.31 -9.69
N THR A 172 -4.63 -28.46 -8.87
CA THR A 172 -5.38 -27.33 -8.32
C THR A 172 -4.50 -26.43 -7.45
N LEU A 173 -3.64 -27.03 -6.62
CA LEU A 173 -2.71 -26.29 -5.76
C LEU A 173 -1.69 -25.49 -6.59
N VAL A 174 -1.12 -26.09 -7.63
CA VAL A 174 -0.23 -25.41 -8.57
C VAL A 174 -0.94 -24.27 -9.31
N GLN A 175 -2.16 -24.50 -9.80
CA GLN A 175 -2.95 -23.47 -10.47
C GLN A 175 -3.29 -22.33 -9.52
N PHE A 176 -3.58 -22.65 -8.26
CA PHE A 176 -3.77 -21.65 -7.23
C PHE A 176 -2.51 -20.81 -7.03
N ASP A 177 -1.34 -21.43 -6.83
CA ASP A 177 -0.05 -20.73 -6.69
C ASP A 177 0.22 -19.78 -7.88
N LEU A 178 0.03 -20.25 -9.12
CA LEU A 178 0.20 -19.42 -10.32
C LEU A 178 -0.79 -18.26 -10.40
N SER A 179 -2.06 -18.50 -10.07
CA SER A 179 -3.08 -17.46 -10.06
C SER A 179 -2.77 -16.36 -9.04
N GLN A 180 -2.23 -16.74 -7.88
CA GLN A 180 -1.95 -15.81 -6.80
C GLN A 180 -0.76 -14.92 -7.10
N ILE A 181 0.28 -15.43 -7.77
CA ILE A 181 1.35 -14.59 -8.31
C ILE A 181 0.80 -13.53 -9.26
N GLN A 182 -0.13 -13.88 -10.14
CA GLN A 182 -0.73 -12.90 -11.04
C GLN A 182 -1.56 -11.86 -10.27
N ASN A 183 -2.33 -12.29 -9.27
CA ASN A 183 -3.11 -11.40 -8.42
C ASN A 183 -2.22 -10.43 -7.64
N PHE A 184 -1.09 -10.92 -7.13
CA PHE A 184 -0.08 -10.12 -6.44
C PHE A 184 0.51 -9.05 -7.37
N LYS A 185 0.89 -9.42 -8.60
CA LYS A 185 1.38 -8.45 -9.61
C LYS A 185 0.33 -7.39 -9.94
N ASN A 186 -0.91 -7.81 -10.15
CA ASN A 186 -2.01 -6.90 -10.44
C ASN A 186 -2.27 -5.96 -9.26
N SER A 187 -2.18 -6.48 -8.02
CA SER A 187 -2.30 -5.67 -6.81
C SER A 187 -1.24 -4.56 -6.74
N PHE A 188 0.00 -4.84 -7.16
CA PHE A 188 1.05 -3.83 -7.22
C PHE A 188 0.76 -2.74 -8.28
N LEU A 189 0.24 -3.15 -9.45
CA LEU A 189 -0.18 -2.21 -10.49
C LEU A 189 -1.36 -1.34 -10.01
N ASP A 190 -2.31 -1.92 -9.30
CA ASP A 190 -3.44 -1.19 -8.72
C ASP A 190 -2.96 -0.16 -7.68
N LEU A 191 -1.99 -0.52 -6.81
CA LEU A 191 -1.38 0.43 -5.88
C LEU A 191 -0.72 1.61 -6.60
N TYR A 192 0.00 1.34 -7.70
CA TYR A 192 0.58 2.40 -8.53
C TYR A 192 -0.49 3.33 -9.11
N ASN A 193 -1.54 2.77 -9.71
CA ASN A 193 -2.62 3.57 -10.29
C ASN A 193 -3.33 4.42 -9.23
N SER A 194 -3.63 3.82 -8.07
CA SER A 194 -4.25 4.53 -6.95
C SER A 194 -3.34 5.63 -6.40
N LEU A 195 -2.02 5.43 -6.34
CA LEU A 195 -1.06 6.46 -5.92
C LEU A 195 -1.07 7.67 -6.85
N ILE A 196 -1.11 7.45 -8.17
CA ILE A 196 -1.18 8.54 -9.16
C ILE A 196 -2.43 9.39 -8.97
N VAL A 197 -3.58 8.74 -8.78
CA VAL A 197 -4.86 9.43 -8.55
C VAL A 197 -4.86 10.16 -7.21
N ALA A 198 -4.33 9.53 -6.16
CA ALA A 198 -4.27 10.11 -4.82
C ALA A 198 -3.34 11.34 -4.76
N TYR A 199 -2.25 11.32 -5.52
CA TYR A 199 -1.30 12.43 -5.58
C TYR A 199 -1.94 13.72 -6.10
N ASP A 200 -2.62 13.67 -7.25
CA ASP A 200 -3.27 14.84 -7.85
C ASP A 200 -4.28 15.49 -6.89
N ALA A 201 -5.12 14.65 -6.25
CA ALA A 201 -6.09 15.11 -5.29
C ALA A 201 -5.45 15.65 -4.00
N THR A 202 -4.32 15.08 -3.56
CA THR A 202 -3.59 15.53 -2.37
C THR A 202 -2.96 16.90 -2.60
N VAL A 203 -2.31 17.13 -3.75
CA VAL A 203 -1.71 18.43 -4.10
C VAL A 203 -2.78 19.52 -4.11
N LYS A 204 -3.88 19.28 -4.84
CA LYS A 204 -4.99 20.24 -4.93
C LYS A 204 -5.54 20.62 -3.56
N ASN A 205 -5.74 19.64 -2.69
CA ASN A 205 -6.27 19.90 -1.35
C ASN A 205 -5.25 20.57 -0.42
N TYR A 206 -3.98 20.21 -0.53
CA TYR A 206 -2.90 20.85 0.23
C TYR A 206 -2.82 22.35 -0.08
N GLU A 207 -2.82 22.72 -1.36
CA GLU A 207 -2.78 24.13 -1.81
C GLU A 207 -4.00 24.91 -1.31
N ASN A 208 -5.19 24.31 -1.39
CA ASN A 208 -6.41 24.93 -0.89
C ASN A 208 -6.38 25.16 0.63
N VAL A 209 -5.84 24.21 1.41
CA VAL A 209 -5.69 24.36 2.87
C VAL A 209 -4.68 25.46 3.18
N LYS A 210 -3.52 25.45 2.53
CA LYS A 210 -2.47 26.45 2.73
C LYS A 210 -2.99 27.86 2.48
N GLN A 211 -3.67 28.09 1.35
CA GLN A 211 -4.24 29.39 1.01
C GLN A 211 -5.25 29.89 2.05
N LYS A 212 -6.09 29.01 2.59
CA LYS A 212 -7.10 29.34 3.61
C LYS A 212 -6.49 29.63 4.99
N VAL A 213 -5.42 28.93 5.35
CA VAL A 213 -4.68 29.18 6.60
C VAL A 213 -3.96 30.54 6.52
N GLU A 214 -3.32 30.85 5.39
CA GLU A 214 -2.65 32.13 5.16
C GLU A 214 -3.64 33.32 5.23
N THR A 215 -4.80 33.24 4.56
CA THR A 215 -5.83 34.30 4.59
C THR A 215 -6.45 34.54 5.97
N LYS A 216 -6.63 33.49 6.80
CA LYS A 216 -7.08 33.67 8.19
C LYS A 216 -6.05 34.45 9.03
N THR A 217 -4.77 34.27 8.74
CA THR A 217 -3.68 34.94 9.48
C THR A 217 -3.63 36.44 9.18
N GLU A 218 -3.91 36.85 7.94
CA GLU A 218 -3.96 38.27 7.55
C GLU A 218 -5.17 39.02 8.11
N THR A 219 -6.34 38.37 8.19
CA THR A 219 -7.58 39.02 8.66
C THR A 219 -7.56 39.33 10.18
N THR A 220 -6.63 38.72 10.94
CA THR A 220 -6.55 38.90 12.40
C THR A 220 -5.61 40.04 12.81
N VAL A 221 -5.03 40.78 11.84
CA VAL A 221 -4.03 41.84 12.06
C VAL A 221 -4.61 43.26 11.86
N PHE A 222 -5.93 43.42 11.73
CA PHE A 222 -6.59 44.73 11.62
C PHE A 222 -7.59 44.99 12.74
#